data_AF-A0A9D6UNQ6-F1
#
_entry.id   AF-A0A9D6UNQ6-F1
#
_cell.length_a   1.000
_cell.length_b   1.000
_cell.length_c   1.000
_cell.angle_alpha   90.00
_cell.angle_beta   90.00
_cell.angle_gamma   90.00
#
_symmetry.space_group_name_H-M   'P 1'
#
loop_
_entity.id
_entity.type
_entity.pdbx_description
1 polymer ?
#
loop_
_entity_poly.entity_id
_entity_poly.type
_entity_poly.pdbx_seq_one_letter_code
_entity_poly.pdbx_strand_id
1 'polypeptide(L)' 'METKCDGEIDVLVRARYPLIYVVSWEEVRVLEKLKEMAERRGKNFFLWSIAIMLGALDGKKVKPE' A
#
# COMPACT_ATOMS: atom_id res chain seq x y z
N MET A 1 -7.89 12.10 10.98
CA MET A 1 -9.23 11.51 10.80
C MET A 1 -9.01 10.27 9.94
N GLU A 2 -9.06 9.08 10.55
CA GLU A 2 -8.78 7.82 9.84
C GLU A 2 -10.01 7.48 9.00
N THR A 3 -9.87 7.58 7.68
CA THR A 3 -10.93 7.22 6.75
C THR A 3 -11.12 5.71 6.84
N LYS A 4 -12.36 5.25 7.03
CA LYS A 4 -12.73 3.85 7.30
C LYS A 4 -11.99 2.82 6.41
N CYS A 5 -11.76 3.17 5.15
CA CYS A 5 -11.08 2.34 4.15
C CYS A 5 -9.60 2.06 4.47
N ASP A 6 -8.88 3.01 5.09
CA ASP A 6 -7.46 2.86 5.41
C ASP A 6 -7.25 1.77 6.49
N GLY A 7 -8.14 1.74 7.49
CA GLY A 7 -8.11 0.76 8.57
C GLY A 7 -8.48 -0.65 8.09
N GLU A 8 -9.40 -0.78 7.13
CA GLU A 8 -9.79 -2.07 6.57
C GLU A 8 -8.63 -2.76 5.83
N ILE A 9 -7.90 -1.99 5.01
CA ILE A 9 -6.71 -2.51 4.32
C ILE A 9 -5.65 -2.95 5.34
N ASP A 10 -5.46 -2.18 6.43
CA ASP A 10 -4.53 -2.55 7.50
C ASP A 10 -4.87 -3.89 8.16
N VAL A 11 -6.16 -4.10 8.42
CA VAL A 11 -6.67 -5.35 9.00
C VAL A 11 -6.47 -6.51 8.03
N LEU A 12 -6.76 -6.33 6.74
CA LEU A 12 -6.60 -7.37 5.71
C LEU A 12 -5.12 -7.77 5.53
N VAL A 13 -4.22 -6.79 5.50
CA VAL A 13 -2.77 -7.02 5.48
C VAL A 13 -2.32 -7.78 6.73
N ARG A 14 -2.86 -7.45 7.90
CA ARG A 14 -2.54 -8.13 9.18
C ARG A 14 -3.05 -9.56 9.22
N ALA A 15 -4.22 -9.81 8.66
CA ALA A 15 -4.83 -11.14 8.55
C ALA A 15 -4.15 -12.05 7.52
N ARG A 16 -3.03 -11.61 6.90
CA ARG A 16 -2.27 -12.33 5.87
C ARG A 16 -3.10 -12.58 4.60
N TYR A 17 -3.90 -11.62 4.16
CA TYR A 17 -4.42 -11.61 2.79
C TYR A 17 -3.41 -10.90 1.88
N PRO A 18 -2.56 -11.64 1.13
CA PRO A 18 -1.47 -11.05 0.37
C PRO A 18 -1.92 -10.36 -0.93
N LEU A 19 -3.10 -10.71 -1.44
CA LEU A 19 -3.68 -10.13 -2.65
C LEU A 19 -4.99 -9.43 -2.28
N ILE A 20 -5.00 -8.10 -2.38
CA ILE A 20 -6.15 -7.26 -2.07
C ILE A 20 -6.46 -6.47 -3.34
N TYR A 21 -7.69 -6.60 -3.84
CA TYR A 21 -8.18 -5.82 -4.97
C TYR A 21 -9.00 -4.64 -4.46
N VAL A 22 -8.57 -3.42 -4.76
CA VAL A 22 -9.21 -2.19 -4.31
C VAL A 22 -9.67 -1.43 -5.54
N VAL A 23 -10.98 -1.11 -5.60
CA VAL A 23 -11.57 -0.26 -6.62
C VAL A 23 -11.93 1.07 -5.97
N SER A 24 -11.32 2.16 -6.45
CA SER A 24 -11.58 3.51 -5.96
C SER A 24 -11.46 4.51 -7.09
N TRP A 25 -12.30 5.52 -7.09
CA TRP A 25 -12.21 6.70 -7.96
C TRP A 25 -11.07 7.65 -7.55
N GLU A 26 -10.57 7.54 -6.32
CA GLU A 26 -9.44 8.31 -5.76
C GLU A 26 -8.18 7.44 -5.73
N GLU A 27 -7.82 6.83 -6.87
CA GLU A 27 -6.71 5.86 -6.94
C GLU A 27 -5.40 6.44 -6.39
N VAL A 28 -5.05 7.68 -6.77
CA VAL A 28 -3.83 8.38 -6.34
C VAL A 28 -3.73 8.47 -4.81
N ARG A 29 -4.83 8.79 -4.14
CA ARG A 29 -4.86 8.95 -2.68
C ARG A 29 -4.66 7.61 -1.98
N VAL A 30 -5.29 6.56 -2.50
CA VAL A 30 -5.13 5.19 -1.97
C VAL A 30 -3.68 4.72 -2.15
N LEU A 31 -3.06 5.05 -3.27
CA LEU A 31 -1.65 4.74 -3.56
C LEU A 31 -0.69 5.41 -2.59
N GLU A 32 -0.86 6.71 -2.34
CA GLU A 32 -0.04 7.45 -1.38
C GLU A 32 -0.17 6.86 0.03
N LYS A 33 -1.39 6.48 0.43
CA LYS A 33 -1.64 5.86 1.72
C LYS A 33 -1.04 4.46 1.84
N LEU A 34 -1.16 3.63 0.80
CA LEU A 34 -0.50 2.32 0.73
C LEU A 34 1.02 2.44 0.82
N LYS A 35 1.59 3.44 0.16
CA LYS A 35 3.03 3.73 0.24
C LYS A 35 3.44 4.14 1.66
N GLU A 36 2.73 5.06 2.30
CA GLU A 36 2.96 5.42 3.70
C GLU A 36 2.86 4.20 4.64
N MET A 37 1.89 3.31 4.40
CA MET A 37 1.71 2.09 5.21
C MET A 37 2.83 1.08 4.99
N ALA A 38 3.30 0.91 3.76
CA ALA A 38 4.43 0.05 3.41
C ALA A 38 5.72 0.55 4.07
N GLU A 39 5.98 1.86 3.98
CA GLU A 39 7.12 2.52 4.63
C GLU A 39 7.07 2.37 6.16
N ARG A 40 5.90 2.60 6.79
CA ARG A 40 5.74 2.44 8.24
C ARG A 40 5.95 0.99 8.71
N ARG A 41 5.58 0.01 7.90
CA ARG A 41 5.63 -1.42 8.26
C ARG A 41 6.93 -2.11 7.85
N GLY A 42 7.77 -1.47 7.02
CA GLY A 42 9.03 -2.04 6.54
C GLY A 42 8.85 -3.36 5.77
N LYS A 43 7.68 -3.53 5.13
CA LYS A 43 7.34 -4.73 4.34
C LYS A 43 7.37 -4.39 2.86
N ASN A 44 7.79 -5.36 2.04
CA ASN A 44 7.73 -5.24 0.59
C ASN A 44 6.27 -5.32 0.14
N PHE A 45 5.74 -4.22 -0.36
CA PHE A 45 4.41 -4.18 -0.97
C PHE A 45 4.58 -4.20 -2.48
N PHE A 46 3.88 -5.11 -3.14
CA PHE A 46 3.72 -5.06 -4.59
C PHE A 46 2.36 -4.46 -4.87
N LEU A 47 2.35 -3.39 -5.66
CA LEU A 47 1.13 -2.74 -6.05
C LEU A 47 0.98 -2.82 -7.56
N TRP A 48 -0.22 -3.21 -8.00
CA TRP A 48 -0.62 -3.14 -9.37
C TRP A 48 -1.80 -2.19 -9.50
N SER A 49 -1.57 -1.08 -10.19
CA SER A 49 -2.64 -0.15 -10.60
C SER A 49 -2.69 -0.13 -12.12
N ILE A 50 -3.88 0.13 -12.67
CA ILE A 50 -4.05 0.25 -14.12
C ILE A 50 -3.41 1.53 -14.66
N ALA A 51 -3.30 2.58 -13.83
CA ALA A 51 -2.72 3.86 -14.23
C ALA A 51 -1.18 3.88 -14.11
N ILE A 52 -0.61 3.15 -13.15
CA ILE A 52 0.83 3.20 -12.82
C ILE A 52 1.55 1.91 -13.23
N MET A 53 0.79 0.90 -13.70
CA MET A 53 1.28 -0.44 -13.99
C MET A 53 1.88 -1.11 -12.73
N LEU A 54 2.56 -2.25 -12.85
CA LEU A 54 3.11 -2.98 -11.70
C LEU A 54 4.31 -2.23 -11.11
N GLY A 55 4.21 -1.85 -9.84
CA GLY A 55 5.27 -1.20 -9.08
C GLY A 55 5.60 -1.96 -7.79
N ALA A 56 6.89 -2.11 -7.51
CA ALA A 56 7.35 -2.57 -6.20
C ALA A 56 7.50 -1.35 -5.28
N LEU A 57 6.71 -1.31 -4.21
CA LEU A 57 6.90 -0.40 -3.09
C LEU A 57 7.88 -1.10 -2.14
N ASP A 58 9.16 -1.04 -2.49
CA ASP A 58 10.23 -1.59 -1.66
C ASP A 58 10.34 -0.72 -0.39
N GLY A 59 9.98 -1.31 0.74
CA GLY A 59 10.03 -0.64 2.05
C GLY A 59 11.45 -0.51 2.60
N LYS A 60 12.50 -0.98 1.89
CA LYS A 60 13.87 -0.71 2.32
C LYS A 60 14.23 0.70 1.90
N LYS A 61 14.32 1.59 2.90
CA LYS A 61 15.28 2.69 2.83
C LYS A 61 16.64 2.08 2.48
N VAL A 62 17.07 2.22 1.23
CA VAL A 62 18.48 2.11 0.87
C VAL A 62 19.19 3.11 1.78
N LYS A 63 19.97 2.58 2.73
CA LYS A 63 20.90 3.40 3.50
C LYS A 63 21.85 4.05 2.49
N PRO A 64 22.01 5.39 2.49
CA PRO A 64 23.16 5.97 1.83
C PRO A 64 24.39 5.59 2.66
N GLU A 65 25.26 4.74 2.11
CA GLU A 65 26.68 4.65 2.47
C GLU A 65 27.47 5.62 1.59
#